data_AF-A0AAF0UPN4-F1
#
_entry.id   AF-A0AAF0UPN4-F1
#
_cell.length_a   1.000
_cell.length_b   1.000
_cell.length_c   1.000
_cell.angle_alpha   90.00
_cell.angle_beta   90.00
_cell.angle_gamma   90.00
#
_symmetry.space_group_name_H-M   'P 1'
#
loop_
_entity.id
_entity.type
_entity.pdbx_description
1 polymer ?
#
loop_
_entity_poly.entity_id
_entity_poly.type
_entity_poly.pdbx_seq_one_letter_code
_entity_poly.pdbx_strand_id
1 'polypeptide(L)'
;MTSIGVLCFLRLLDVPEYSFSLDEEGVCRTAFELIFAFDEVISLGHKENVTVAQVKQYCEMESHEEKLHKLVLQSKINETKDVMKRKASEIDKSKVKIQHVAIALQIERNRGEKGGFMSLQSMGSGRMDTGFGSDTNLSSLGGSGSGFGASTDVDSFSTKSKGRPVASATGPPKGLGMQLGKTQRTNQFLESLKAEGEVIVEDVRPSIGPSKPAAPPPTDPVTLTVEEKINVTLKRDGGISNFNVQGTLSLQILNQEDGLIQVQIETSGNPAIHFNTHPNINKELFSNENILGLKEPSRPFPANQSGDGVSLLRWRMQSADESILPLTINCWPSVSGNETYVNIEYETPAQTDLQNVVIFVPLPALREAPRIQQIDGEWRYDSRNSVLEWSIVLIDNSNRSGSLEFIVPAADPDVFFPISARFTASRTFSDLKVANILPLKGGSPPKFSQRTLLATENYQVV
;
A
#
# COMPACT_ATOMS: atom_id res chain seq x y z
N MET A 1 -20.13 -2.53 16.63
CA MET A 1 -19.11 -1.46 16.49
C MET A 1 -19.80 -0.19 16.02
N THR A 2 -19.27 1.01 16.28
CA THR A 2 -19.86 2.28 15.83
C THR A 2 -19.55 2.57 14.36
N SER A 3 -20.39 3.36 13.69
CA SER A 3 -20.25 3.66 12.24
C SER A 3 -18.90 4.34 11.90
N ILE A 4 -18.35 5.12 12.83
CA ILE A 4 -17.02 5.74 12.76
C ILE A 4 -15.92 4.68 12.59
N GLY A 5 -16.06 3.51 13.22
CA GLY A 5 -15.13 2.39 13.04
C GLY A 5 -15.13 1.90 11.60
N VAL A 6 -16.31 1.64 11.01
CA VAL A 6 -16.45 1.13 9.64
C VAL A 6 -15.88 2.12 8.61
N LEU A 7 -16.17 3.41 8.76
CA LEU A 7 -15.59 4.48 7.92
C LEU A 7 -14.07 4.62 8.07
N CYS A 8 -13.53 4.37 9.28
CA CYS A 8 -12.09 4.36 9.50
C CYS A 8 -11.41 3.14 8.87
N PHE A 9 -12.04 1.95 8.94
CA PHE A 9 -11.58 0.73 8.25
C PHE A 9 -11.61 0.88 6.73
N LEU A 10 -12.67 1.46 6.15
CA LEU A 10 -12.79 1.71 4.70
C LEU A 10 -11.67 2.61 4.16
N ARG A 11 -11.19 3.57 4.95
CA ARG A 11 -10.02 4.40 4.61
C ARG A 11 -8.66 3.71 4.83
N LEU A 12 -8.63 2.52 5.42
CA LEU A 12 -7.41 1.81 5.84
C LEU A 12 -7.06 0.63 4.91
N LEU A 13 -7.89 0.38 3.89
CA LEU A 13 -7.79 -0.76 2.97
C LEU A 13 -7.18 -0.40 1.61
N ASP A 14 -6.75 0.86 1.43
CA ASP A 14 -6.28 1.44 0.16
C ASP A 14 -7.12 0.99 -1.06
N VAL A 15 -8.45 1.14 -0.93
CA VAL A 15 -9.44 0.84 -1.98
C VAL A 15 -9.07 1.42 -3.36
N PRO A 16 -8.43 2.60 -3.50
CA PRO A 16 -7.93 3.09 -4.79
C PRO A 16 -6.86 2.21 -5.49
N GLU A 17 -6.17 1.31 -4.79
CA GLU A 17 -5.19 0.38 -5.38
C GLU A 17 -5.86 -0.85 -6.02
N TYR A 18 -7.06 -1.23 -5.55
CA TYR A 18 -7.88 -2.29 -6.15
C TYR A 18 -8.95 -1.74 -7.12
N SER A 19 -9.57 -0.59 -6.81
CA SER A 19 -10.58 0.05 -7.66
C SER A 19 -10.11 1.42 -8.16
N PHE A 20 -9.80 1.48 -9.45
CA PHE A 20 -9.30 2.68 -10.14
C PHE A 20 -10.24 3.91 -10.03
N SER A 21 -11.53 3.70 -9.79
CA SER A 21 -12.45 4.74 -9.32
C SER A 21 -13.34 4.24 -8.19
N LEU A 22 -13.85 5.16 -7.38
CA LEU A 22 -14.74 4.88 -6.24
C LEU A 22 -16.22 5.05 -6.60
N ASP A 23 -16.54 4.98 -7.89
CA ASP A 23 -17.90 5.04 -8.41
C ASP A 23 -18.62 3.69 -8.25
N GLU A 24 -19.94 3.69 -8.27
CA GLU A 24 -20.77 2.48 -8.12
C GLU A 24 -20.39 1.39 -9.13
N GLU A 25 -20.15 1.76 -10.40
CA GLU A 25 -19.72 0.81 -11.43
C GLU A 25 -18.31 0.24 -11.17
N GLY A 26 -17.38 1.05 -10.67
CA GLY A 26 -16.01 0.62 -10.34
C GLY A 26 -15.98 -0.37 -9.19
N VAL A 27 -16.72 -0.07 -8.12
CA VAL A 27 -16.90 -0.96 -6.96
C VAL A 27 -17.65 -2.24 -7.34
N CYS A 28 -18.69 -2.17 -8.17
CA CYS A 28 -19.37 -3.37 -8.68
C CYS A 28 -18.46 -4.25 -9.54
N ARG A 29 -17.55 -3.66 -10.32
CA ARG A 29 -16.60 -4.39 -11.18
C ARG A 29 -15.51 -5.11 -10.39
N THR A 30 -15.09 -4.54 -9.25
CA THR A 30 -14.03 -5.05 -8.37
C THR A 30 -14.55 -5.78 -7.12
N ALA A 31 -15.87 -5.92 -6.98
CA ALA A 31 -16.55 -6.38 -5.76
C ALA A 31 -16.00 -7.68 -5.16
N PHE A 32 -15.64 -8.67 -5.98
CA PHE A 32 -15.06 -9.94 -5.50
C PHE A 32 -13.65 -9.75 -4.93
N GLU A 33 -12.79 -8.99 -5.60
CA GLU A 33 -11.42 -8.70 -5.13
C GLU A 33 -11.45 -7.92 -3.81
N LEU A 34 -12.37 -6.95 -3.71
CA LEU A 34 -12.63 -6.23 -2.47
C LEU A 34 -13.10 -7.17 -1.34
N ILE A 35 -14.03 -8.09 -1.62
CA ILE A 35 -14.52 -9.06 -0.62
C ILE A 35 -13.39 -9.96 -0.11
N PHE A 36 -12.51 -10.47 -0.98
CA PHE A 36 -11.36 -11.28 -0.54
C PHE A 36 -10.35 -10.45 0.27
N ALA A 37 -10.05 -9.21 -0.16
CA ALA A 37 -9.20 -8.29 0.60
C ALA A 37 -9.81 -7.90 1.97
N PHE A 38 -11.14 -7.88 2.10
CA PHE A 38 -11.82 -7.68 3.38
C PHE A 38 -11.67 -8.89 4.32
N ASP A 39 -11.76 -10.12 3.81
CA ASP A 39 -11.64 -11.34 4.62
C ASP A 39 -10.22 -11.47 5.20
N GLU A 40 -9.19 -11.26 4.36
CA GLU A 40 -7.76 -11.27 4.74
C GLU A 40 -7.34 -10.13 5.71
N VAL A 41 -8.17 -9.09 5.87
CA VAL A 41 -7.88 -7.94 6.76
C VAL A 41 -8.75 -7.95 8.03
N ILE A 42 -9.87 -8.69 8.05
CA ILE A 42 -10.88 -8.62 9.14
C ILE A 42 -11.36 -10.00 9.62
N SER A 43 -10.48 -10.77 10.26
CA SER A 43 -10.86 -11.96 11.04
C SER A 43 -11.91 -11.65 12.11
N LEU A 44 -13.13 -12.16 11.94
CA LEU A 44 -14.23 -12.12 12.93
C LEU A 44 -14.55 -10.72 13.50
N GLY A 45 -14.37 -9.67 12.69
CA GLY A 45 -14.61 -8.28 13.10
C GLY A 45 -13.45 -7.59 13.84
N HIS A 46 -12.30 -8.25 13.97
CA HIS A 46 -11.06 -7.66 14.46
C HIS A 46 -10.10 -7.36 13.30
N LYS A 47 -9.38 -6.23 13.36
CA LYS A 47 -8.36 -5.90 12.34
C LYS A 47 -7.13 -6.78 12.51
N GLU A 48 -6.70 -7.42 11.44
CA GLU A 48 -5.39 -8.07 11.35
C GLU A 48 -4.30 -7.03 10.95
N ASN A 49 -3.06 -7.20 11.44
CA ASN A 49 -1.95 -6.30 11.13
C ASN A 49 -1.17 -6.79 9.89
N VAL A 50 -1.87 -6.85 8.76
CA VAL A 50 -1.35 -7.28 7.45
C VAL A 50 -0.98 -6.06 6.60
N THR A 51 0.07 -6.16 5.78
CA THR A 51 0.44 -5.13 4.79
C THR A 51 -0.22 -5.39 3.43
N VAL A 52 -0.48 -4.36 2.62
CA VAL A 52 -1.17 -4.49 1.32
C VAL A 52 -0.50 -5.51 0.39
N ALA A 53 0.84 -5.57 0.39
CA ALA A 53 1.61 -6.56 -0.37
C ALA A 53 1.37 -8.01 0.08
N GLN A 54 1.12 -8.24 1.38
CA GLN A 54 0.75 -9.56 1.91
C GLN A 54 -0.71 -9.89 1.60
N VAL A 55 -1.65 -8.93 1.76
CA VAL A 55 -3.06 -9.11 1.35
C VAL A 55 -3.14 -9.54 -0.11
N LYS A 56 -2.37 -8.87 -0.99
CA LYS A 56 -2.27 -9.24 -2.40
C LYS A 56 -1.71 -10.64 -2.61
N GLN A 57 -0.62 -11.01 -1.92
CA GLN A 57 -0.05 -12.36 -2.01
C GLN A 57 -1.04 -13.46 -1.54
N TYR A 58 -1.90 -13.17 -0.57
CA TYR A 58 -2.95 -14.10 -0.12
C TYR A 58 -4.11 -14.17 -1.13
N CYS A 59 -4.57 -13.02 -1.64
CA CYS A 59 -5.58 -12.91 -2.69
C CYS A 59 -5.14 -13.54 -4.04
N GLU A 60 -3.84 -13.62 -4.32
CA GLU A 60 -3.30 -14.31 -5.51
C GLU A 60 -3.50 -15.85 -5.47
N MET A 61 -3.93 -16.41 -4.33
CA MET A 61 -4.30 -17.83 -4.12
C MET A 61 -3.23 -18.87 -4.55
N GLU A 62 -1.98 -18.47 -4.79
CA GLU A 62 -0.93 -19.37 -5.26
C GLU A 62 -0.41 -20.26 -4.11
N SER A 63 -0.94 -21.47 -3.99
CA SER A 63 -0.41 -22.47 -3.07
C SER A 63 1.02 -22.85 -3.46
N HIS A 64 2.00 -22.32 -2.73
CA HIS A 64 3.42 -22.68 -2.87
C HIS A 64 3.67 -24.19 -2.70
N GLU A 65 2.87 -24.88 -1.87
CA GLU A 65 2.93 -26.33 -1.70
C GLU A 65 2.41 -27.06 -2.96
N GLU A 66 1.31 -26.61 -3.55
CA GLU A 66 0.81 -27.18 -4.80
C GLU A 66 1.78 -26.95 -5.98
N LYS A 67 2.40 -25.77 -6.04
CA LYS A 67 3.45 -25.41 -7.01
C LYS A 67 4.68 -26.30 -6.88
N LEU A 68 5.12 -26.57 -5.64
CA LEU A 68 6.20 -27.51 -5.34
C LEU A 68 5.81 -28.95 -5.72
N HIS A 69 4.60 -29.39 -5.39
CA HIS A 69 4.10 -30.72 -5.71
C HIS A 69 3.97 -30.95 -7.23
N LYS A 70 3.45 -29.97 -7.98
CA LYS A 70 3.43 -29.96 -9.46
C LYS A 70 4.84 -30.13 -10.04
N LEU A 71 5.84 -29.42 -9.51
CA LEU A 71 7.23 -29.50 -9.96
C LEU A 71 7.86 -30.88 -9.65
N VAL A 72 7.61 -31.44 -8.46
CA VAL A 72 8.04 -32.79 -8.10
C VAL A 72 7.41 -33.86 -8.99
N LEU A 73 6.10 -33.75 -9.26
CA LEU A 73 5.38 -34.66 -10.15
C LEU A 73 5.92 -34.58 -11.59
N GLN A 74 6.13 -33.37 -12.11
CA GLN A 74 6.66 -33.16 -13.46
C GLN A 74 8.12 -33.65 -13.60
N SER A 75 8.93 -33.50 -12.55
CA SER A 75 10.27 -34.10 -12.48
C SER A 75 10.21 -35.63 -12.58
N LYS A 76 9.34 -36.27 -11.79
CA LYS A 76 9.15 -37.73 -11.76
C LYS A 76 8.59 -38.29 -13.07
N ILE A 77 7.72 -37.54 -13.76
CA ILE A 77 7.24 -37.85 -15.12
C ILE A 77 8.39 -37.79 -16.13
N ASN A 78 9.22 -36.74 -16.08
CA ASN A 78 10.38 -36.59 -16.97
C ASN A 78 11.42 -37.70 -16.74
N GLU A 79 11.75 -38.03 -15.49
CA GLU A 79 12.64 -39.14 -15.15
C GLU A 79 12.12 -40.48 -15.71
N THR A 80 10.83 -40.76 -15.50
CA THR A 80 10.17 -41.98 -16.02
C THR A 80 10.23 -42.03 -17.56
N LYS A 81 9.95 -40.91 -18.22
CA LYS A 81 10.00 -40.76 -19.69
C LYS A 81 11.42 -40.97 -20.24
N ASP A 82 12.44 -40.50 -19.53
CA ASP A 82 13.84 -40.69 -19.90
C ASP A 82 14.30 -42.14 -19.70
N VAL A 83 13.88 -42.80 -18.61
CA VAL A 83 14.12 -44.24 -18.40
C VAL A 83 13.44 -45.08 -19.48
N MET A 84 12.19 -44.77 -19.85
CA MET A 84 11.49 -45.41 -20.97
C MET A 84 12.24 -45.22 -22.30
N LYS A 85 12.66 -43.99 -22.60
CA LYS A 85 13.42 -43.66 -23.83
C LYS A 85 14.76 -44.39 -23.89
N ARG A 86 15.49 -44.49 -22.77
CA ARG A 86 16.75 -45.25 -22.66
C ARG A 86 16.50 -46.74 -22.94
N LYS A 87 15.55 -47.38 -22.24
CA LYS A 87 15.19 -48.79 -22.42
C LYS A 87 14.71 -49.11 -23.85
N ALA A 88 13.88 -48.25 -24.46
CA ALA A 88 13.49 -48.41 -25.86
C ALA A 88 14.70 -48.40 -26.79
N SER A 89 15.62 -47.44 -26.62
CA SER A 89 16.85 -47.36 -27.43
C SER A 89 17.79 -48.56 -27.24
N GLU A 90 17.75 -49.20 -26.07
CA GLU A 90 18.53 -50.40 -25.76
C GLU A 90 17.91 -51.66 -26.38
N ILE A 91 16.58 -51.79 -26.33
CA ILE A 91 15.82 -52.84 -27.00
C ILE A 91 16.00 -52.77 -28.52
N ASP A 92 15.98 -51.59 -29.13
CA ASP A 92 16.19 -51.48 -30.57
C ASP A 92 17.65 -51.72 -30.97
N LYS A 93 18.63 -51.32 -30.13
CA LYS A 93 20.04 -51.73 -30.31
C LYS A 93 20.22 -53.25 -30.17
N SER A 94 19.50 -53.92 -29.27
CA SER A 94 19.59 -55.38 -29.11
C SER A 94 18.94 -56.11 -30.29
N LYS A 95 17.77 -55.65 -30.78
CA LYS A 95 17.17 -56.11 -32.05
C LYS A 95 18.14 -55.96 -33.23
N VAL A 96 18.75 -54.78 -33.41
CA VAL A 96 19.71 -54.53 -34.50
C VAL A 96 20.96 -55.42 -34.38
N LYS A 97 21.43 -55.72 -33.16
CA LYS A 97 22.50 -56.70 -32.93
C LYS A 97 22.05 -58.13 -33.27
N ILE A 98 20.86 -58.56 -32.85
CA ILE A 98 20.31 -59.89 -33.18
C ILE A 98 20.12 -60.03 -34.70
N GLN A 99 19.63 -58.99 -35.38
CA GLN A 99 19.53 -58.92 -36.83
C GLN A 99 20.91 -59.08 -37.51
N HIS A 100 21.94 -58.38 -37.01
CA HIS A 100 23.31 -58.51 -37.51
C HIS A 100 23.90 -59.90 -37.24
N VAL A 101 23.65 -60.52 -36.08
CA VAL A 101 24.10 -61.89 -35.78
C VAL A 101 23.39 -62.91 -36.68
N ALA A 102 22.09 -62.76 -36.92
CA ALA A 102 21.37 -63.60 -37.87
C ALA A 102 21.92 -63.46 -39.30
N ILE A 103 22.24 -62.24 -39.74
CA ILE A 103 22.88 -61.98 -41.04
C ILE A 103 24.30 -62.55 -41.09
N ALA A 104 25.09 -62.45 -40.00
CA ALA A 104 26.43 -63.04 -39.92
C ALA A 104 26.39 -64.57 -40.02
N LEU A 105 25.45 -65.23 -39.33
CA LEU A 105 25.24 -66.68 -39.44
C LEU A 105 24.75 -67.09 -40.83
N GLN A 106 23.94 -66.26 -41.50
CA GLN A 106 23.57 -66.44 -42.91
C GLN A 106 24.80 -66.34 -43.84
N ILE A 107 25.79 -65.51 -43.50
CA ILE A 107 27.04 -65.34 -44.27
C ILE A 107 28.01 -66.49 -44.01
N GLU A 108 28.20 -66.95 -42.77
CA GLU A 108 29.04 -68.12 -42.48
C GLU A 108 28.48 -69.40 -43.11
N ARG A 109 27.15 -69.57 -43.11
CA ARG A 109 26.47 -70.66 -43.83
C ARG A 109 26.66 -70.60 -45.37
N ASN A 110 26.98 -69.43 -45.93
CA ASN A 110 27.18 -69.23 -47.37
C ASN A 110 28.62 -69.48 -47.87
N ARG A 111 29.49 -70.08 -47.05
CA ARG A 111 30.85 -70.50 -47.48
C ARG A 111 30.99 -72.03 -47.69
N GLY A 112 29.94 -72.65 -48.22
CA GLY A 112 29.91 -74.04 -48.72
C GLY A 112 29.03 -74.13 -49.97
N GLU A 113 29.50 -74.83 -51.02
CA GLU A 113 29.00 -74.65 -52.38
C GLU A 113 27.58 -75.18 -52.71
N LYS A 114 26.90 -74.42 -53.58
CA LYS A 114 26.01 -74.85 -54.68
C LYS A 114 25.13 -76.08 -54.46
N GLY A 115 23.88 -75.84 -54.04
CA GLY A 115 22.82 -76.86 -54.07
C GLY A 115 21.49 -76.35 -53.51
N GLY A 116 21.11 -75.10 -53.79
CA GLY A 116 20.04 -74.39 -53.07
C GLY A 116 18.64 -74.97 -53.30
N PHE A 117 18.21 -75.89 -52.44
CA PHE A 117 16.95 -76.61 -52.57
C PHE A 117 15.98 -76.34 -51.41
N MET A 118 14.79 -75.82 -51.77
CA MET A 118 13.50 -75.88 -51.04
C MET A 118 13.32 -75.15 -49.68
N SER A 119 12.07 -74.67 -49.51
CA SER A 119 11.48 -74.00 -48.33
C SER A 119 12.01 -72.59 -48.02
N LEU A 120 11.18 -71.55 -47.81
CA LEU A 120 9.79 -71.53 -47.33
C LEU A 120 8.91 -70.57 -48.18
N GLN A 121 7.61 -70.85 -48.28
CA GLN A 121 6.67 -70.08 -49.09
C GLN A 121 6.26 -68.75 -48.43
N SER A 122 6.08 -67.71 -49.24
CA SER A 122 5.71 -66.36 -48.80
C SER A 122 4.21 -66.07 -48.99
N MET A 123 3.69 -65.18 -48.13
CA MET A 123 2.33 -64.59 -48.10
C MET A 123 1.14 -65.51 -47.71
N GLY A 124 0.17 -64.89 -47.02
CA GLY A 124 -0.96 -65.54 -46.31
C GLY A 124 -0.67 -65.59 -44.79
N SER A 125 -1.15 -64.68 -43.94
CA SER A 125 -2.54 -64.23 -43.64
C SER A 125 -3.35 -65.28 -42.86
N GLY A 126 -3.86 -64.90 -41.69
CA GLY A 126 -4.53 -65.77 -40.70
C GLY A 126 -3.56 -66.34 -39.66
N ARG A 127 -3.61 -66.01 -38.37
CA ARG A 127 -4.68 -66.21 -37.36
C ARG A 127 -4.90 -67.67 -36.95
N MET A 128 -4.05 -68.16 -36.04
CA MET A 128 -4.45 -68.91 -34.85
C MET A 128 -3.59 -68.32 -33.71
N ASP A 129 -4.15 -67.71 -32.65
CA ASP A 129 -5.10 -68.20 -31.65
C ASP A 129 -4.44 -69.04 -30.55
N THR A 130 -4.34 -68.46 -29.35
CA THR A 130 -4.71 -69.05 -28.05
C THR A 130 -4.72 -67.93 -27.00
N GLY A 131 -5.77 -67.81 -26.18
CA GLY A 131 -5.68 -67.12 -24.89
C GLY A 131 -6.84 -66.19 -24.49
N PHE A 132 -7.82 -66.77 -23.79
CA PHE A 132 -8.77 -66.06 -22.89
C PHE A 132 -9.58 -64.89 -23.46
N GLY A 133 -10.60 -65.24 -24.25
CA GLY A 133 -11.93 -64.73 -23.93
C GLY A 133 -12.54 -65.59 -22.81
N SER A 134 -13.18 -64.97 -21.82
CA SER A 134 -14.04 -65.65 -20.85
C SER A 134 -15.23 -64.76 -20.53
N ASP A 135 -16.43 -65.30 -20.72
CA ASP A 135 -17.67 -64.71 -20.24
C ASP A 135 -17.79 -64.87 -18.71
N THR A 136 -18.98 -64.52 -18.19
CA THR A 136 -19.44 -64.56 -16.80
C THR A 136 -18.92 -63.43 -15.88
N ASN A 137 -19.81 -62.49 -15.59
CA ASN A 137 -20.56 -62.62 -14.34
C ASN A 137 -21.92 -61.93 -14.38
N LEU A 138 -22.95 -62.64 -13.90
CA LEU A 138 -24.33 -62.20 -13.87
C LEU A 138 -24.87 -62.31 -12.44
N SER A 139 -25.09 -61.14 -11.82
CA SER A 139 -26.00 -60.84 -10.69
C SER A 139 -26.09 -61.76 -9.45
N SER A 140 -26.15 -61.10 -8.27
CA SER A 140 -26.81 -61.59 -7.03
C SER A 140 -26.08 -62.74 -6.29
N LEU A 141 -26.07 -62.83 -4.96
CA LEU A 141 -27.06 -62.39 -3.97
C LEU A 141 -26.43 -62.20 -2.57
N GLY A 142 -26.97 -61.25 -1.78
CA GLY A 142 -26.87 -61.24 -0.30
C GLY A 142 -25.95 -60.15 0.30
N GLY A 143 -26.42 -59.31 1.23
CA GLY A 143 -27.81 -59.10 1.68
C GLY A 143 -27.91 -58.29 2.98
N SER A 144 -29.03 -57.56 3.17
CA SER A 144 -29.38 -56.70 4.33
C SER A 144 -28.51 -55.43 4.50
N GLY A 145 -29.02 -54.27 4.91
CA GLY A 145 -30.41 -53.86 5.23
C GLY A 145 -30.48 -52.42 5.77
N SER A 146 -31.70 -51.89 6.00
CA SER A 146 -32.10 -50.59 6.60
C SER A 146 -31.07 -49.84 7.48
N GLY A 147 -30.98 -48.50 7.55
CA GLY A 147 -31.89 -47.42 7.09
C GLY A 147 -32.39 -46.55 8.27
N PHE A 148 -32.54 -45.23 8.06
CA PHE A 148 -33.00 -44.17 9.00
C PHE A 148 -32.12 -43.83 10.25
N GLY A 149 -32.30 -42.61 10.79
CA GLY A 149 -31.55 -42.03 11.92
C GLY A 149 -30.31 -41.23 11.48
N ALA A 150 -30.08 -39.94 11.76
CA ALA A 150 -30.71 -38.93 12.63
C ALA A 150 -30.47 -39.05 14.15
N SER A 151 -30.30 -37.89 14.79
CA SER A 151 -29.94 -37.60 16.20
C SER A 151 -28.48 -37.84 16.64
N THR A 152 -27.88 -36.73 17.13
CA THR A 152 -27.08 -36.56 18.38
C THR A 152 -25.82 -37.45 18.59
N ASP A 153 -24.87 -37.17 19.49
CA ASP A 153 -24.86 -36.27 20.65
C ASP A 153 -23.59 -35.44 20.83
N VAL A 154 -23.70 -34.48 21.75
CA VAL A 154 -22.60 -33.68 22.31
C VAL A 154 -21.74 -34.49 23.30
N ASP A 155 -20.42 -34.27 23.28
CA ASP A 155 -19.52 -34.19 24.46
C ASP A 155 -18.04 -34.34 24.03
N SER A 156 -17.02 -34.02 24.83
CA SER A 156 -16.81 -32.91 25.77
C SER A 156 -15.36 -32.95 26.28
N PHE A 157 -14.71 -31.79 26.39
CA PHE A 157 -13.60 -31.47 27.30
C PHE A 157 -12.28 -32.29 27.36
N SER A 158 -11.21 -31.52 27.63
CA SER A 158 -9.96 -31.96 28.33
C SER A 158 -8.98 -32.88 27.58
N THR A 159 -7.67 -32.90 27.89
CA THR A 159 -6.87 -32.17 28.91
C THR A 159 -5.55 -31.63 28.32
N LYS A 160 -4.97 -30.60 28.97
CA LYS A 160 -3.61 -30.08 28.74
C LYS A 160 -2.50 -31.08 29.12
N SER A 161 -1.46 -31.23 28.28
CA SER A 161 -0.02 -31.21 28.69
C SER A 161 0.88 -31.25 27.43
N LYS A 162 1.89 -30.40 27.19
CA LYS A 162 3.06 -29.92 27.99
C LYS A 162 4.27 -30.86 27.89
N GLY A 163 5.17 -30.63 26.92
CA GLY A 163 6.47 -31.35 26.83
C GLY A 163 7.39 -30.98 25.65
N ARG A 164 8.55 -30.37 25.95
CA ARG A 164 9.80 -30.31 25.14
C ARG A 164 10.65 -31.57 25.50
N PRO A 165 11.82 -31.94 24.88
CA PRO A 165 12.65 -31.17 23.93
C PRO A 165 13.39 -31.92 22.79
N VAL A 166 13.93 -31.10 21.87
CA VAL A 166 15.25 -31.14 21.19
C VAL A 166 16.10 -32.43 21.25
N ALA A 167 16.46 -32.94 20.07
CA ALA A 167 17.70 -33.69 19.81
C ALA A 167 18.32 -33.32 18.44
N SER A 168 19.53 -33.80 18.14
CA SER A 168 20.45 -33.15 17.18
C SER A 168 21.53 -34.06 16.55
N ALA A 169 21.80 -33.92 15.24
CA ALA A 169 22.94 -34.54 14.51
C ALA A 169 23.26 -33.75 13.21
N THR A 170 24.38 -33.02 13.08
CA THR A 170 25.75 -33.43 12.60
C THR A 170 25.83 -33.97 11.16
N GLY A 171 26.36 -33.15 10.22
CA GLY A 171 26.89 -33.56 8.89
C GLY A 171 28.41 -33.83 8.94
N PRO A 172 29.24 -33.56 7.88
CA PRO A 172 29.00 -32.96 6.55
C PRO A 172 29.32 -34.04 5.44
N PRO A 173 30.23 -33.96 4.41
CA PRO A 173 30.88 -32.85 3.67
C PRO A 173 31.06 -32.97 2.12
N LYS A 174 31.36 -31.82 1.48
CA LYS A 174 32.19 -31.58 0.25
C LYS A 174 31.86 -32.23 -1.12
N GLY A 175 31.69 -31.37 -2.13
CA GLY A 175 31.84 -31.65 -3.57
C GLY A 175 32.13 -30.33 -4.34
N LEU A 176 32.85 -30.36 -5.46
CA LEU A 176 33.42 -29.16 -6.13
C LEU A 176 32.77 -28.82 -7.49
N GLY A 177 32.33 -27.56 -7.61
CA GLY A 177 32.48 -26.62 -8.76
C GLY A 177 32.19 -27.02 -10.22
N MET A 178 31.52 -26.12 -10.95
CA MET A 178 31.98 -25.58 -12.24
C MET A 178 31.29 -24.25 -12.58
N GLN A 179 31.74 -23.54 -13.63
CA GLN A 179 31.46 -22.10 -13.85
C GLN A 179 31.32 -21.78 -15.36
N LEU A 180 30.68 -20.64 -15.66
CA LEU A 180 30.56 -19.94 -16.97
C LEU A 180 29.58 -20.52 -18.04
N GLY A 181 28.78 -19.62 -18.62
CA GLY A 181 27.93 -19.85 -19.80
C GLY A 181 26.97 -18.67 -20.06
N LYS A 182 27.26 -17.82 -21.06
CA LYS A 182 26.38 -16.72 -21.54
C LYS A 182 25.41 -17.28 -22.63
N THR A 183 24.39 -16.60 -23.19
CA THR A 183 24.15 -15.15 -23.42
C THR A 183 22.67 -14.89 -23.81
N GLN A 184 22.20 -13.62 -23.73
CA GLN A 184 21.16 -12.96 -24.57
C GLN A 184 19.92 -13.75 -25.05
N ARG A 185 18.71 -13.35 -24.58
CA ARG A 185 17.44 -13.35 -25.39
C ARG A 185 16.28 -12.49 -24.83
N THR A 186 16.54 -11.44 -24.04
CA THR A 186 15.49 -10.62 -23.39
C THR A 186 15.22 -9.25 -24.04
N ASN A 187 16.18 -8.63 -24.73
CA ASN A 187 16.02 -7.24 -25.21
C ASN A 187 15.13 -7.10 -26.46
N GLN A 188 14.83 -8.18 -27.18
CA GLN A 188 14.12 -8.10 -28.47
C GLN A 188 12.60 -7.93 -28.34
N PHE A 189 12.02 -8.15 -27.15
CA PHE A 189 10.57 -8.02 -26.92
C PHE A 189 10.17 -6.59 -26.53
N LEU A 190 10.99 -5.93 -25.69
CA LEU A 190 10.80 -4.53 -25.28
C LEU A 190 10.96 -3.53 -26.44
N GLU A 191 11.74 -3.88 -27.46
CA GLU A 191 11.98 -3.03 -28.63
C GLU A 191 10.81 -3.08 -29.63
N SER A 192 10.08 -4.20 -29.72
CA SER A 192 8.88 -4.34 -30.55
C SER A 192 7.72 -3.47 -30.06
N LEU A 193 7.51 -3.38 -28.74
CA LEU A 193 6.48 -2.50 -28.14
C LEU A 193 6.80 -1.00 -28.28
N LYS A 194 7.97 -0.64 -28.85
CA LYS A 194 8.34 0.74 -29.19
C LYS A 194 8.17 1.05 -30.70
N ALA A 195 7.79 0.05 -31.51
CA ALA A 195 7.69 0.17 -32.96
C ALA A 195 6.26 0.43 -33.47
N GLU A 196 5.23 0.11 -32.68
CA GLU A 196 3.82 0.40 -33.00
C GLU A 196 3.42 1.74 -32.35
N GLY A 197 3.68 2.83 -33.07
CA GLY A 197 3.57 4.20 -32.54
C GLY A 197 2.16 4.78 -32.59
N GLU A 198 1.37 4.57 -31.54
CA GLU A 198 0.21 5.42 -31.25
C GLU A 198 0.64 6.66 -30.45
N VAL A 199 0.23 7.84 -30.91
CA VAL A 199 0.50 9.12 -30.23
C VAL A 199 -0.64 9.41 -29.26
N ILE A 200 -0.47 9.00 -28.00
CA ILE A 200 -1.34 9.45 -26.91
C ILE A 200 -0.90 10.85 -26.47
N VAL A 201 -1.76 11.83 -26.68
CA VAL A 201 -1.59 13.20 -26.20
C VAL A 201 -1.69 13.22 -24.67
N GLU A 202 -0.84 14.01 -24.00
CA GLU A 202 -0.95 14.25 -22.56
C GLU A 202 -2.23 15.03 -22.23
N ASP A 203 -3.30 14.33 -21.88
CA ASP A 203 -4.56 14.93 -21.44
C ASP A 203 -4.57 15.18 -19.92
N VAL A 204 -4.98 16.37 -19.52
CA VAL A 204 -4.79 16.89 -18.16
C VAL A 204 -5.89 16.37 -17.23
N ARG A 205 -5.54 15.42 -16.35
CA ARG A 205 -6.48 14.89 -15.35
C ARG A 205 -6.61 15.84 -14.14
N PRO A 206 -7.81 16.38 -13.84
CA PRO A 206 -8.04 17.14 -12.62
C PRO A 206 -8.08 16.20 -11.41
N SER A 207 -7.15 16.36 -10.47
CA SER A 207 -7.07 15.54 -9.26
C SER A 207 -7.99 16.06 -8.16
N ILE A 208 -9.08 15.36 -7.87
CA ILE A 208 -10.00 15.67 -6.76
C ILE A 208 -9.76 14.68 -5.61
N GLY A 209 -8.94 15.06 -4.65
CA GLY A 209 -8.76 14.32 -3.39
C GLY A 209 -7.32 14.36 -2.84
N PRO A 210 -7.10 14.72 -1.56
CA PRO A 210 -5.77 14.77 -0.98
C PRO A 210 -5.31 13.39 -0.51
N SER A 211 -4.90 12.52 -1.44
CA SER A 211 -3.92 11.48 -1.11
C SER A 211 -2.63 12.17 -0.67
N LYS A 212 -2.06 11.85 0.51
CA LYS A 212 -0.73 12.33 0.94
C LYS A 212 0.23 11.98 -0.21
N PRO A 213 0.82 12.94 -0.96
CA PRO A 213 1.63 12.61 -2.13
C PRO A 213 2.75 11.71 -1.65
N ALA A 214 2.85 10.51 -2.23
CA ALA A 214 3.79 9.48 -1.80
C ALA A 214 5.21 10.03 -1.94
N ALA A 215 5.75 10.52 -0.83
CA ALA A 215 6.94 11.35 -0.85
C ALA A 215 8.09 10.51 -1.42
N PRO A 216 8.88 11.05 -2.36
CA PRO A 216 9.89 10.27 -3.06
C PRO A 216 10.83 9.59 -2.05
N PRO A 217 11.21 8.32 -2.29
CA PRO A 217 11.98 7.54 -1.33
C PRO A 217 13.25 8.30 -0.94
N PRO A 218 13.61 8.34 0.36
CA PRO A 218 14.67 9.21 0.86
C PRO A 218 16.00 8.89 0.18
N THR A 219 16.45 9.81 -0.68
CA THR A 219 17.72 9.74 -1.41
C THR A 219 18.90 10.22 -0.58
N ASP A 220 18.64 10.97 0.50
CA ASP A 220 19.65 11.50 1.40
C ASP A 220 19.93 10.50 2.55
N PRO A 221 21.18 10.47 3.08
CA PRO A 221 21.52 9.64 4.23
C PRO A 221 20.63 9.88 5.46
N VAL A 222 20.18 11.13 5.63
CA VAL A 222 19.33 11.59 6.73
C VAL A 222 18.16 12.42 6.16
N THR A 223 16.95 12.16 6.62
CA THR A 223 15.77 12.98 6.32
C THR A 223 15.07 13.39 7.61
N LEU A 224 14.84 14.69 7.78
CA LEU A 224 14.12 15.27 8.90
C LEU A 224 12.76 15.79 8.44
N THR A 225 11.69 15.34 9.09
CA THR A 225 10.31 15.74 8.77
C THR A 225 9.73 16.52 9.94
N VAL A 226 9.32 17.75 9.68
CA VAL A 226 8.60 18.67 10.58
C VAL A 226 7.15 18.73 10.11
N GLU A 227 6.24 18.05 10.81
CA GLU A 227 4.81 18.04 10.51
C GLU A 227 4.06 18.74 11.65
N GLU A 228 3.29 19.79 11.34
CA GLU A 228 2.40 20.50 12.26
C GLU A 228 0.94 20.41 11.83
N LYS A 229 0.05 20.28 12.82
CA LYS A 229 -1.40 20.23 12.67
C LYS A 229 -2.05 21.31 13.49
N ILE A 230 -2.77 22.21 12.81
CA ILE A 230 -3.53 23.28 13.44
C ILE A 230 -5.00 22.88 13.60
N ASN A 231 -5.51 23.08 14.81
CA ASN A 231 -6.87 22.77 15.25
C ASN A 231 -7.45 24.03 15.92
N VAL A 232 -8.37 24.70 15.24
CA VAL A 232 -8.97 25.98 15.66
C VAL A 232 -10.48 25.93 15.58
N THR A 233 -11.14 26.60 16.52
CA THR A 233 -12.57 26.90 16.48
C THR A 233 -12.77 28.33 16.94
N LEU A 234 -13.25 29.17 16.01
CA LEU A 234 -13.65 30.55 16.24
C LEU A 234 -15.17 30.59 16.43
N LYS A 235 -15.70 31.66 17.05
CA LYS A 235 -17.13 31.92 17.08
C LYS A 235 -17.53 32.90 15.97
N ARG A 236 -18.83 32.96 15.66
CA ARG A 236 -19.40 33.95 14.71
C ARG A 236 -19.20 35.42 15.11
N ASP A 237 -19.11 35.71 16.41
CA ASP A 237 -18.89 37.06 16.96
C ASP A 237 -17.40 37.46 17.04
N GLY A 238 -16.50 36.64 16.49
CA GLY A 238 -15.06 36.71 16.75
C GLY A 238 -14.68 35.98 18.05
N GLY A 239 -13.40 36.02 18.42
CA GLY A 239 -12.92 35.30 19.58
C GLY A 239 -12.61 33.82 19.34
N ILE A 240 -11.48 33.39 19.90
CA ILE A 240 -11.05 31.99 19.91
C ILE A 240 -11.86 31.20 20.95
N SER A 241 -12.55 30.13 20.52
CA SER A 241 -13.11 29.12 21.43
C SER A 241 -12.14 27.96 21.68
N ASN A 242 -11.32 27.62 20.69
CA ASN A 242 -10.21 26.68 20.80
C ASN A 242 -9.09 27.07 19.84
N PHE A 243 -7.84 27.08 20.32
CA PHE A 243 -6.65 27.17 19.49
C PHE A 243 -5.61 26.16 19.99
N ASN A 244 -5.18 25.26 19.11
CA ASN A 244 -4.24 24.19 19.41
C ASN A 244 -3.42 23.82 18.17
N VAL A 245 -2.11 24.06 18.21
CA VAL A 245 -1.16 23.54 17.22
C VAL A 245 -0.40 22.37 17.84
N GLN A 246 -0.36 21.24 17.13
CA GLN A 246 0.36 20.03 17.53
C GLN A 246 1.43 19.72 16.49
N GLY A 247 2.69 19.67 16.89
CA GLY A 247 3.81 19.46 15.99
C GLY A 247 4.69 18.28 16.36
N THR A 248 5.34 17.70 15.35
CA THR A 248 6.26 16.58 15.48
C THR A 248 7.49 16.76 14.59
N LEU A 249 8.67 16.49 15.15
CA LEU A 249 9.93 16.37 14.42
C LEU A 249 10.35 14.91 14.42
N SER A 250 10.44 14.33 13.23
CA SER A 250 10.82 12.93 13.02
C SER A 250 12.09 12.80 12.19
N LEU A 251 12.91 11.80 12.53
CA LEU A 251 14.22 11.52 11.94
C LEU A 251 14.23 10.14 11.29
N GLN A 252 14.37 10.10 9.97
CA GLN A 252 14.62 8.90 9.19
C GLN A 252 16.09 8.86 8.77
N ILE A 253 16.72 7.69 8.83
CA ILE A 253 18.12 7.48 8.46
C ILE A 253 18.21 6.25 7.55
N LEU A 254 18.95 6.41 6.45
CA LEU A 254 19.10 5.37 5.43
C LEU A 254 20.15 4.32 5.85
N ASN A 255 21.36 4.75 6.22
CA ASN A 255 22.44 3.82 6.60
C ASN A 255 22.73 3.87 8.10
N GLN A 256 23.08 2.73 8.68
CA GLN A 256 23.30 2.62 10.12
C GLN A 256 24.57 3.35 10.61
N GLU A 257 25.47 3.70 9.69
CA GLU A 257 26.70 4.46 9.94
C GLU A 257 26.46 5.96 10.16
N ASP A 258 25.49 6.55 9.44
CA ASP A 258 25.03 7.94 9.58
C ASP A 258 24.22 8.17 10.87
N GLY A 259 23.89 7.10 11.61
CA GLY A 259 23.09 7.17 12.83
C GLY A 259 23.75 7.85 14.04
N LEU A 260 25.04 8.15 14.00
CA LEU A 260 25.78 8.79 15.11
C LEU A 260 25.81 10.31 14.96
N ILE A 261 24.65 10.93 15.17
CA ILE A 261 24.41 12.36 15.01
C ILE A 261 23.67 12.96 16.22
N GLN A 262 23.68 14.29 16.30
CA GLN A 262 22.74 15.09 17.07
C GLN A 262 22.06 16.08 16.13
N VAL A 263 20.79 16.42 16.38
CA VAL A 263 20.03 17.39 15.57
C VAL A 263 19.90 18.69 16.36
N GLN A 264 20.47 19.79 15.85
CA GLN A 264 20.35 21.11 16.45
C GLN A 264 19.11 21.82 15.89
N ILE A 265 18.27 22.37 16.75
CA ILE A 265 17.07 23.12 16.35
C ILE A 265 17.10 24.56 16.85
N GLU A 266 16.35 25.41 16.17
CA GLU A 266 15.97 26.75 16.62
C GLU A 266 14.50 26.74 17.03
N THR A 267 14.16 27.53 18.05
CA THR A 267 12.78 27.75 18.49
C THR A 267 12.56 29.23 18.76
N SER A 268 11.31 29.70 18.67
CA SER A 268 10.92 31.09 18.91
C SER A 268 11.03 31.55 20.38
N GLY A 269 11.37 30.66 21.31
CA GLY A 269 11.36 30.94 22.75
C GLY A 269 9.97 31.21 23.34
N ASN A 270 8.89 31.02 22.56
CA ASN A 270 7.53 31.33 22.98
C ASN A 270 7.07 30.37 24.11
N PRO A 271 6.76 30.88 25.33
CA PRO A 271 6.40 30.04 26.48
C PRO A 271 5.05 29.33 26.35
N ALA A 272 4.24 29.65 25.34
CA ALA A 272 3.03 28.89 25.01
C ALA A 272 3.34 27.48 24.44
N ILE A 273 4.55 27.27 23.91
CA ILE A 273 4.95 26.01 23.27
C ILE A 273 5.49 25.01 24.31
N HIS A 274 4.74 23.93 24.50
CA HIS A 274 5.08 22.86 25.42
C HIS A 274 5.80 21.72 24.69
N PHE A 275 7.11 21.59 24.91
CA PHE A 275 7.96 20.59 24.27
C PHE A 275 8.04 19.28 25.04
N ASN A 276 8.03 18.14 24.33
CA ASN A 276 8.19 16.81 24.91
C ASN A 276 9.13 15.93 24.03
N THR A 277 10.30 15.60 24.57
CA THR A 277 11.33 14.79 23.93
C THR A 277 11.10 13.29 24.13
N HIS A 278 11.45 12.49 23.12
CA HIS A 278 11.37 11.03 23.17
C HIS A 278 12.22 10.46 24.35
N PRO A 279 11.80 9.40 25.06
CA PRO A 279 12.47 8.92 26.28
C PRO A 279 13.96 8.61 26.18
N ASN A 280 14.47 8.33 24.97
CA ASN A 280 15.89 8.04 24.70
C ASN A 280 16.75 9.29 24.42
N ILE A 281 16.14 10.48 24.31
CA ILE A 281 16.83 11.76 24.09
C ILE A 281 17.36 12.32 25.41
N ASN A 282 18.53 12.97 25.37
CA ASN A 282 19.07 13.71 26.51
C ASN A 282 18.26 15.00 26.71
N LYS A 283 17.54 15.09 27.83
CA LYS A 283 16.68 16.24 28.16
C LYS A 283 17.47 17.48 28.55
N GLU A 284 18.62 17.33 29.21
CA GLU A 284 19.47 18.45 29.65
C GLU A 284 20.12 19.14 28.45
N LEU A 285 20.65 18.34 27.51
CA LEU A 285 21.20 18.82 26.24
C LEU A 285 20.15 19.57 25.39
N PHE A 286 18.91 19.06 25.35
CA PHE A 286 17.81 19.75 24.69
C PHE A 286 17.46 21.07 25.40
N SER A 287 17.29 21.07 26.72
CA SER A 287 16.88 22.25 27.49
C SER A 287 17.93 23.36 27.58
N ASN A 288 19.22 23.01 27.49
CA ASN A 288 20.32 23.99 27.60
C ASN A 288 20.80 24.51 26.24
N GLU A 289 20.80 23.66 25.19
CA GLU A 289 21.47 23.94 23.92
C GLU A 289 20.56 23.82 22.69
N ASN A 290 19.29 23.44 22.85
CA ASN A 290 18.35 23.05 21.78
C ASN A 290 18.88 21.91 20.88
N ILE A 291 19.69 20.99 21.45
CA ILE A 291 20.27 19.87 20.71
C ILE A 291 19.58 18.54 21.10
N LEU A 292 19.03 17.87 20.09
CA LEU A 292 18.39 16.56 20.18
C LEU A 292 19.42 15.45 19.91
N GLY A 293 20.10 15.00 20.97
CA GLY A 293 20.99 13.84 20.97
C GLY A 293 20.45 12.68 21.81
N LEU A 294 20.85 11.45 21.51
CA LEU A 294 20.57 10.29 22.37
C LEU A 294 21.33 10.38 23.71
N LYS A 295 20.76 9.78 24.77
CA LYS A 295 21.37 9.67 26.11
C LYS A 295 22.71 8.91 26.12
N GLU A 296 22.91 8.02 25.15
CA GLU A 296 24.12 7.25 24.94
C GLU A 296 24.80 7.73 23.64
N PRO A 297 25.81 8.60 23.67
CA PRO A 297 26.43 9.15 22.44
C PRO A 297 27.15 8.11 21.56
N SER A 298 27.45 6.94 22.12
CA SER A 298 28.01 5.78 21.40
C SER A 298 26.95 4.96 20.65
N ARG A 299 25.66 5.17 20.95
CA ARG A 299 24.55 4.42 20.36
C ARG A 299 23.99 5.21 19.17
N PRO A 300 23.95 4.64 17.95
CA PRO A 300 23.31 5.32 16.83
C PRO A 300 21.78 5.40 16.98
N PHE A 301 21.18 6.37 16.30
CA PHE A 301 19.77 6.30 15.91
C PHE A 301 19.54 5.10 14.96
N PRO A 302 18.37 4.43 15.03
CA PRO A 302 18.08 3.28 14.17
C PRO A 302 17.90 3.69 12.70
N ALA A 303 18.50 2.94 11.78
CA ALA A 303 18.32 3.14 10.33
C ALA A 303 17.23 2.24 9.74
N ASN A 304 16.90 2.45 8.45
CA ASN A 304 15.95 1.65 7.66
C ASN A 304 14.56 1.44 8.31
N GLN A 305 14.01 2.51 8.89
CA GLN A 305 12.65 2.52 9.42
C GLN A 305 11.63 2.74 8.31
N SER A 306 10.63 1.86 8.26
CA SER A 306 9.41 1.99 7.47
C SER A 306 8.49 3.08 8.05
N GLY A 307 8.02 4.01 7.22
CA GLY A 307 7.20 5.16 7.63
C GLY A 307 8.01 6.42 7.94
N ASP A 308 7.41 7.38 8.66
CA ASP A 308 7.94 8.74 8.86
C ASP A 308 9.17 8.85 9.82
N GLY A 309 9.76 7.73 10.29
CA GLY A 309 10.98 7.69 11.11
C GLY A 309 10.81 7.85 12.64
N VAL A 310 11.90 8.11 13.38
CA VAL A 310 11.86 8.30 14.83
C VAL A 310 11.32 9.68 15.17
N SER A 311 10.14 9.76 15.79
CA SER A 311 9.68 11.00 16.43
C SER A 311 10.65 11.37 17.57
N LEU A 312 11.49 12.39 17.37
CA LEU A 312 12.50 12.87 18.33
C LEU A 312 11.90 13.79 19.39
N LEU A 313 11.04 14.68 18.91
CA LEU A 313 10.46 15.79 19.65
C LEU A 313 9.01 15.96 19.18
N ARG A 314 8.12 16.25 20.12
CA ARG A 314 6.75 16.69 19.86
C ARG A 314 6.49 17.98 20.63
N TRP A 315 5.61 18.82 20.13
CA TRP A 315 5.18 20.04 20.82
C TRP A 315 3.68 20.28 20.69
N ARG A 316 3.16 21.04 21.66
CA ARG A 316 1.79 21.54 21.68
C ARG A 316 1.83 23.02 22.02
N MET A 317 1.21 23.86 21.21
CA MET A 317 1.02 25.28 21.46
C MET A 317 -0.47 25.58 21.58
N GLN A 318 -0.85 26.38 22.58
CA GLN A 318 -2.22 26.86 22.77
C GLN A 318 -2.19 28.37 23.04
N SER A 319 -3.23 29.08 22.62
CA SER A 319 -3.33 30.53 22.74
C SER A 319 -4.78 30.97 22.91
N ALA A 320 -4.98 32.22 23.31
CA ALA A 320 -6.25 32.95 23.24
C ALA A 320 -6.07 34.33 22.54
N ASP A 321 -4.91 34.55 21.92
CA ASP A 321 -4.60 35.75 21.14
C ASP A 321 -5.07 35.57 19.68
N GLU A 322 -5.90 36.51 19.20
CA GLU A 322 -6.44 36.51 17.84
C GLU A 322 -5.45 37.05 16.80
N SER A 323 -4.45 37.85 17.22
CA SER A 323 -3.47 38.45 16.29
C SER A 323 -2.55 37.42 15.63
N ILE A 324 -2.42 36.22 16.24
CA ILE A 324 -1.66 35.11 15.68
C ILE A 324 -2.50 34.18 14.78
N LEU A 325 -3.79 34.46 14.55
CA LEU A 325 -4.60 33.60 13.69
C LEU A 325 -4.09 33.61 12.24
N PRO A 326 -4.00 32.44 11.58
CA PRO A 326 -3.57 32.38 10.19
C PRO A 326 -4.67 32.84 9.23
N LEU A 327 -5.95 32.70 9.59
CA LEU A 327 -7.09 32.98 8.72
C LEU A 327 -8.35 33.31 9.55
N THR A 328 -8.66 34.59 9.73
CA THR A 328 -9.96 35.03 10.24
C THR A 328 -10.98 34.97 9.09
N ILE A 329 -12.22 34.56 9.39
CA ILE A 329 -13.31 34.49 8.42
C ILE A 329 -14.56 35.12 9.05
N ASN A 330 -15.08 36.17 8.40
CA ASN A 330 -16.31 36.86 8.78
C ASN A 330 -17.42 36.49 7.78
N CYS A 331 -18.66 36.31 8.24
CA CYS A 331 -19.80 35.98 7.37
C CYS A 331 -21.06 36.70 7.83
N TRP A 332 -21.68 37.45 6.91
CA TRP A 332 -22.81 38.34 7.18
C TRP A 332 -24.01 38.01 6.29
N PRO A 333 -24.80 36.97 6.62
CA PRO A 333 -26.04 36.66 5.91
C PRO A 333 -27.14 37.69 6.23
N SER A 334 -27.71 38.29 5.20
CA SER A 334 -28.72 39.35 5.25
C SER A 334 -29.94 38.98 4.43
N VAL A 335 -31.08 38.74 5.09
CA VAL A 335 -32.34 38.35 4.43
C VAL A 335 -33.10 39.59 3.94
N SER A 336 -33.47 39.62 2.66
CA SER A 336 -34.22 40.72 2.05
C SER A 336 -35.32 40.19 1.12
N GLY A 337 -36.57 40.24 1.59
CA GLY A 337 -37.71 39.68 0.87
C GLY A 337 -37.60 38.16 0.71
N ASN A 338 -37.41 37.70 -0.53
CA ASN A 338 -37.32 36.28 -0.89
C ASN A 338 -35.88 35.81 -1.19
N GLU A 339 -34.87 36.66 -1.02
CA GLU A 339 -33.45 36.33 -1.22
C GLU A 339 -32.65 36.58 0.08
N THR A 340 -31.68 35.71 0.38
CA THR A 340 -30.64 35.96 1.38
C THR A 340 -29.34 36.29 0.65
N TYR A 341 -28.82 37.48 0.94
CA TYR A 341 -27.53 37.98 0.47
C TYR A 341 -26.47 37.57 1.49
N VAL A 342 -25.36 36.98 1.07
CA VAL A 342 -24.29 36.54 1.96
C VAL A 342 -22.98 37.16 1.50
N ASN A 343 -22.41 38.04 2.32
CA ASN A 343 -21.03 38.50 2.18
C ASN A 343 -20.14 37.69 3.13
N ILE A 344 -19.01 37.21 2.64
CA ILE A 344 -17.99 36.48 3.39
C ILE A 344 -16.63 37.09 3.07
N GLU A 345 -15.89 37.44 4.13
CA GLU A 345 -14.58 38.07 4.04
C GLU A 345 -13.55 37.22 4.78
N TYR A 346 -12.37 37.04 4.19
CA TYR A 346 -11.22 36.49 4.89
C TYR A 346 -10.18 37.58 5.17
N GLU A 347 -9.43 37.41 6.25
CA GLU A 347 -8.23 38.18 6.56
C GLU A 347 -7.16 37.24 7.17
N THR A 348 -5.88 37.46 6.91
CA THR A 348 -4.78 36.71 7.56
C THR A 348 -3.96 37.63 8.48
N PRO A 349 -4.29 37.76 9.78
CA PRO A 349 -3.55 38.57 10.74
C PRO A 349 -2.07 38.16 10.87
N ALA A 350 -1.80 36.86 10.94
CA ALA A 350 -0.43 36.34 11.01
C ALA A 350 0.29 36.46 9.67
N GLN A 351 1.58 36.84 9.70
CA GLN A 351 2.46 36.87 8.51
C GLN A 351 2.95 35.46 8.10
N THR A 352 2.01 34.54 7.91
CA THR A 352 2.24 33.19 7.36
C THR A 352 1.60 33.10 5.98
N ASP A 353 2.31 32.56 5.00
CA ASP A 353 1.78 32.40 3.64
C ASP A 353 1.03 31.07 3.54
N LEU A 354 -0.23 31.11 3.11
CA LEU A 354 -1.11 29.95 3.08
C LEU A 354 -1.29 29.45 1.64
N GLN A 355 -1.29 28.14 1.48
CA GLN A 355 -1.35 27.45 0.19
C GLN A 355 -2.55 26.50 0.14
N ASN A 356 -3.19 26.41 -1.02
CA ASN A 356 -4.35 25.54 -1.28
C ASN A 356 -5.49 25.81 -0.27
N VAL A 357 -5.79 27.09 -0.05
CA VAL A 357 -6.82 27.54 0.88
C VAL A 357 -8.19 27.26 0.28
N VAL A 358 -9.01 26.49 0.99
CA VAL A 358 -10.42 26.26 0.62
C VAL A 358 -11.30 26.54 1.83
N ILE A 359 -12.23 27.47 1.67
CA ILE A 359 -13.27 27.81 2.64
C ILE A 359 -14.55 27.10 2.19
N PHE A 360 -15.16 26.36 3.11
CA PHE A 360 -16.35 25.54 2.91
C PHE A 360 -17.52 26.19 3.65
N VAL A 361 -18.47 26.70 2.89
CA VAL A 361 -19.64 27.43 3.37
C VAL A 361 -20.86 26.51 3.23
N PRO A 362 -21.45 26.02 4.33
CA PRO A 362 -22.73 25.32 4.29
C PRO A 362 -23.82 26.17 3.63
N LEU A 363 -24.71 25.54 2.88
CA LEU A 363 -25.84 26.17 2.22
C LEU A 363 -27.14 25.43 2.55
N PRO A 364 -28.30 26.11 2.48
CA PRO A 364 -29.59 25.43 2.45
C PRO A 364 -29.67 24.47 1.25
N ALA A 365 -30.61 23.52 1.30
CA ALA A 365 -30.86 22.59 0.19
C ALA A 365 -31.42 23.33 -1.05
N LEU A 366 -30.52 23.76 -1.95
CA LEU A 366 -30.87 24.48 -3.16
C LEU A 366 -31.33 23.55 -4.28
N ARG A 367 -32.10 24.10 -5.23
CA ARG A 367 -32.42 23.46 -6.52
C ARG A 367 -31.46 23.84 -7.64
N GLU A 368 -30.82 25.00 -7.50
CA GLU A 368 -29.96 25.66 -8.48
C GLU A 368 -28.72 26.20 -7.74
N ALA A 369 -27.61 26.46 -8.44
CA ALA A 369 -26.40 26.98 -7.80
C ALA A 369 -26.60 28.40 -7.23
N PRO A 370 -25.87 28.80 -6.17
CA PRO A 370 -25.92 30.16 -5.63
C PRO A 370 -25.51 31.21 -6.68
N ARG A 371 -26.20 32.37 -6.68
CA ARG A 371 -25.90 33.48 -7.60
C ARG A 371 -24.75 34.31 -7.04
N ILE A 372 -23.52 34.01 -7.44
CA ILE A 372 -22.33 34.81 -7.09
C ILE A 372 -22.46 36.23 -7.68
N GLN A 373 -22.10 37.25 -6.90
CA GLN A 373 -21.97 38.65 -7.34
C GLN A 373 -20.51 39.06 -7.51
N GLN A 374 -19.68 38.74 -6.51
CA GLN A 374 -18.27 39.09 -6.43
C GLN A 374 -17.50 37.93 -5.80
N ILE A 375 -16.27 37.69 -6.25
CA ILE A 375 -15.37 36.69 -5.65
C ILE A 375 -13.91 37.01 -5.93
N ASP A 376 -13.08 36.93 -4.90
CA ASP A 376 -11.62 36.92 -4.99
C ASP A 376 -11.12 35.46 -5.01
N GLY A 377 -10.91 34.90 -6.21
CA GLY A 377 -10.47 33.52 -6.41
C GLY A 377 -11.46 32.67 -7.22
N GLU A 378 -11.47 31.36 -6.99
CA GLU A 378 -12.35 30.40 -7.66
C GLU A 378 -13.43 29.86 -6.73
N TRP A 379 -14.54 29.36 -7.28
CA TRP A 379 -15.58 28.69 -6.49
C TRP A 379 -16.11 27.42 -7.16
N ARG A 380 -16.67 26.52 -6.34
CA ARG A 380 -17.40 25.33 -6.74
C ARG A 380 -18.63 25.18 -5.86
N TYR A 381 -19.74 24.67 -6.40
CA TYR A 381 -20.90 24.26 -5.60
C TYR A 381 -21.01 22.73 -5.60
N ASP A 382 -20.94 22.13 -4.42
CA ASP A 382 -21.24 20.71 -4.19
C ASP A 382 -22.73 20.58 -3.79
N SER A 383 -23.56 20.20 -4.75
CA SER A 383 -25.00 19.98 -4.54
C SER A 383 -25.32 18.71 -3.75
N ARG A 384 -24.39 17.75 -3.66
CA ARG A 384 -24.57 16.51 -2.88
C ARG A 384 -24.41 16.77 -1.39
N ASN A 385 -23.46 17.64 -1.03
CA ASN A 385 -23.22 18.05 0.35
C ASN A 385 -23.91 19.37 0.73
N SER A 386 -24.48 20.10 -0.24
CA SER A 386 -24.99 21.48 -0.09
C SER A 386 -23.95 22.43 0.50
N VAL A 387 -22.78 22.50 -0.15
CA VAL A 387 -21.64 23.34 0.28
C VAL A 387 -21.14 24.16 -0.90
N LEU A 388 -20.88 25.45 -0.68
CA LEU A 388 -20.04 26.26 -1.55
C LEU A 388 -18.58 26.12 -1.08
N GLU A 389 -17.69 25.82 -2.01
CA GLU A 389 -16.25 25.82 -1.81
C GLU A 389 -15.67 27.08 -2.47
N TRP A 390 -14.98 27.91 -1.69
CA TRP A 390 -14.24 29.09 -2.16
C TRP A 390 -12.75 28.80 -2.05
N SER A 391 -12.04 28.86 -3.18
CA SER A 391 -10.66 28.40 -3.31
C SER A 391 -9.70 29.53 -3.68
N ILE A 392 -8.64 29.67 -2.89
CA ILE A 392 -7.53 30.59 -3.12
C ILE A 392 -6.22 29.79 -3.11
N VAL A 393 -5.52 29.75 -4.25
CA VAL A 393 -4.32 28.90 -4.44
C VAL A 393 -3.17 29.30 -3.50
N LEU A 394 -2.98 30.60 -3.31
CA LEU A 394 -1.96 31.20 -2.45
C LEU A 394 -2.53 32.47 -1.79
N ILE A 395 -2.35 32.60 -0.47
CA ILE A 395 -2.50 33.86 0.26
C ILE A 395 -1.12 34.28 0.77
N ASP A 396 -0.63 35.42 0.30
CA ASP A 396 0.63 36.04 0.71
C ASP A 396 0.45 37.54 0.99
N ASN A 397 1.54 38.31 1.01
CA ASN A 397 1.51 39.74 1.28
C ASN A 397 0.78 40.59 0.22
N SER A 398 0.39 40.03 -0.92
CA SER A 398 -0.36 40.72 -1.98
C SER A 398 -1.88 40.66 -1.79
N ASN A 399 -2.40 39.63 -1.11
CA ASN A 399 -3.84 39.33 -1.00
C ASN A 399 -4.24 38.88 0.42
N ARG A 400 -3.70 39.57 1.44
CA ARG A 400 -3.92 39.32 2.88
C ARG A 400 -5.39 39.38 3.34
N SER A 401 -6.27 39.94 2.53
CA SER A 401 -7.72 39.84 2.67
C SER A 401 -8.37 39.59 1.30
N GLY A 402 -9.61 39.11 1.31
CA GLY A 402 -10.41 38.85 0.12
C GLY A 402 -11.89 38.62 0.46
N SER A 403 -12.73 38.68 -0.56
CA SER A 403 -14.19 38.77 -0.46
C SER A 403 -14.93 37.77 -1.34
N LEU A 404 -16.11 37.37 -0.90
CA LEU A 404 -17.08 36.54 -1.62
C LEU A 404 -18.49 37.03 -1.30
N GLU A 405 -19.20 37.50 -2.32
CA GLU A 405 -20.63 37.82 -2.23
C GLU A 405 -21.45 36.86 -3.09
N PHE A 406 -22.48 36.26 -2.51
CA PHE A 406 -23.45 35.46 -3.25
C PHE A 406 -24.87 35.60 -2.71
N ILE A 407 -25.84 35.13 -3.50
CA ILE A 407 -27.26 35.20 -3.19
C ILE A 407 -27.89 33.81 -3.33
N VAL A 408 -28.74 33.47 -2.36
CA VAL A 408 -29.58 32.26 -2.33
C VAL A 408 -31.05 32.63 -2.06
N PRO A 409 -32.03 31.74 -2.27
CA PRO A 409 -33.38 31.93 -1.78
C PRO A 409 -33.40 32.13 -0.26
N ALA A 410 -34.42 32.85 0.24
CA ALA A 410 -34.56 33.19 1.66
C ALA A 410 -34.39 31.96 2.58
N ALA A 411 -33.35 32.02 3.41
CA ALA A 411 -32.94 30.99 4.34
C ALA A 411 -32.46 31.62 5.65
N ASP A 412 -32.52 30.83 6.74
CA ASP A 412 -32.13 31.26 8.07
C ASP A 412 -30.60 31.46 8.17
N PRO A 413 -30.11 32.57 8.76
CA PRO A 413 -28.70 32.81 9.05
C PRO A 413 -27.92 31.64 9.67
N ASP A 414 -28.55 30.81 10.51
CA ASP A 414 -27.89 29.68 11.16
C ASP A 414 -27.44 28.60 10.17
N VAL A 415 -28.07 28.51 8.98
CA VAL A 415 -27.80 27.46 7.98
C VAL A 415 -26.43 27.63 7.31
N PHE A 416 -25.84 28.82 7.36
CA PHE A 416 -24.50 29.10 6.79
C PHE A 416 -23.35 28.69 7.71
N PHE A 417 -23.63 28.10 8.87
CA PHE A 417 -22.65 27.69 9.87
C PHE A 417 -22.75 26.18 10.17
N PRO A 418 -21.63 25.50 10.51
CA PRO A 418 -20.30 26.05 10.73
C PRO A 418 -19.50 26.19 9.41
N ILE A 419 -18.93 27.37 9.18
CA ILE A 419 -18.01 27.59 8.05
C ILE A 419 -16.70 26.89 8.38
N SER A 420 -16.22 26.01 7.51
CA SER A 420 -14.96 25.29 7.70
C SER A 420 -13.89 25.82 6.76
N ALA A 421 -12.61 25.68 7.11
CA ALA A 421 -11.49 26.01 6.23
C ALA A 421 -10.44 24.89 6.22
N ARG A 422 -9.71 24.78 5.11
CA ARG A 422 -8.55 23.90 4.96
C ARG A 422 -7.46 24.63 4.19
N PHE A 423 -6.24 24.60 4.71
CA PHE A 423 -5.05 25.17 4.08
C PHE A 423 -3.80 24.37 4.44
N THR A 424 -2.70 24.72 3.79
CA THR A 424 -1.35 24.20 4.04
C THR A 424 -0.35 25.36 4.09
N ALA A 425 0.81 25.18 4.74
CA ALA A 425 1.93 26.12 4.60
C ALA A 425 3.27 25.39 4.65
N SER A 426 4.28 25.96 3.99
CA SER A 426 5.65 25.46 3.93
C SER A 426 6.52 25.86 5.13
N ARG A 427 5.97 26.69 6.03
CA ARG A 427 6.60 27.16 7.27
C ARG A 427 5.86 26.57 8.48
N THR A 428 6.56 26.35 9.58
CA THR A 428 5.94 26.06 10.88
C THR A 428 5.25 27.30 11.45
N PHE A 429 4.09 27.10 12.06
CA PHE A 429 3.44 28.07 12.93
C PHE A 429 4.24 28.31 14.23
N SER A 430 4.89 27.28 14.80
CA SER A 430 5.66 27.44 16.05
C SER A 430 7.05 28.09 15.88
N ASP A 431 7.41 28.49 14.64
CA ASP A 431 8.75 28.94 14.24
C ASP A 431 9.90 27.94 14.51
N LEU A 432 9.61 26.65 14.69
CA LEU A 432 10.61 25.61 14.91
C LEU A 432 11.34 25.26 13.60
N LYS A 433 12.67 25.34 13.63
CA LYS A 433 13.54 25.07 12.46
C LYS A 433 14.63 24.08 12.85
N VAL A 434 15.04 23.22 11.91
CA VAL A 434 16.29 22.48 12.05
C VAL A 434 17.41 23.42 11.60
N ALA A 435 18.38 23.67 12.48
CA ALA A 435 19.52 24.52 12.18
C ALA A 435 20.68 23.72 11.58
N ASN A 436 20.99 22.55 12.16
CA ASN A 436 22.15 21.76 11.76
C ASN A 436 22.06 20.28 12.21
N ILE A 437 22.93 19.43 11.64
CA ILE A 437 23.16 18.06 12.11
C ILE A 437 24.65 17.90 12.46
N LEU A 438 24.92 17.50 13.70
CA LEU A 438 26.28 17.42 14.26
C LEU A 438 26.75 15.96 14.34
N PRO A 439 27.84 15.56 13.65
CA PRO A 439 28.33 14.17 13.66
C PRO A 439 29.15 13.84 14.91
N LEU A 440 28.69 12.86 15.69
CA LEU A 440 29.30 12.46 16.97
C LEU A 440 30.68 11.78 16.83
N LYS A 441 30.98 11.22 15.65
CA LYS A 441 32.30 10.63 15.34
C LYS A 441 33.35 11.68 14.90
N GLY A 442 32.96 12.94 14.73
CA GLY A 442 33.75 13.94 14.03
C GLY A 442 33.77 13.74 12.51
N GLY A 443 34.12 14.79 11.78
CA GLY A 443 34.09 14.84 10.31
C GLY A 443 33.15 15.93 9.80
N SER A 444 32.88 15.94 8.49
CA SER A 444 31.85 16.80 7.90
C SER A 444 30.45 16.37 8.34
N PRO A 445 29.50 17.29 8.54
CA PRO A 445 28.11 16.93 8.79
C PRO A 445 27.54 16.11 7.61
N PRO A 446 26.69 15.09 7.84
CA PRO A 446 26.08 14.33 6.77
C PRO A 446 25.12 15.21 5.96
N LYS A 447 24.96 14.90 4.68
CA LYS A 447 23.89 15.52 3.88
C LYS A 447 22.53 15.11 4.46
N PHE A 448 21.64 16.09 4.56
CA PHE A 448 20.27 15.85 4.99
C PHE A 448 19.28 16.64 4.14
N SER A 449 18.08 16.10 3.98
CA SER A 449 16.91 16.84 3.52
C SER A 449 15.98 17.15 4.69
N GLN A 450 15.39 18.35 4.67
CA GLN A 450 14.31 18.75 5.57
C GLN A 450 13.01 18.83 4.78
N ARG A 451 11.93 18.28 5.35
CA ARG A 451 10.55 18.43 4.86
C ARG A 451 9.76 19.15 5.95
N THR A 452 9.15 20.29 5.63
CA THR A 452 8.33 21.08 6.57
C THR A 452 6.92 21.24 6.02
N LEU A 453 5.91 20.93 6.82
CA LEU A 453 4.50 21.09 6.46
C LEU A 453 3.66 21.47 7.68
N LEU A 454 2.99 22.62 7.60
CA LEU A 454 1.80 22.92 8.40
C LEU A 454 0.56 22.52 7.60
N ALA A 455 -0.37 21.80 8.23
CA ALA A 455 -1.65 21.41 7.63
C ALA A 455 -2.82 21.63 8.60
N THR A 456 -3.99 21.98 8.07
CA THR A 456 -5.22 22.03 8.86
C THR A 456 -5.69 20.63 9.27
N GLU A 457 -5.96 20.42 10.55
CA GLU A 457 -6.70 19.25 11.07
C GLU A 457 -8.18 19.59 11.26
N ASN A 458 -8.46 20.74 11.87
CA ASN A 458 -9.79 21.35 11.95
C ASN A 458 -9.64 22.87 11.96
N TYR A 459 -10.44 23.59 11.19
CA TYR A 459 -10.55 25.05 11.26
C TYR A 459 -11.99 25.40 10.95
N GLN A 460 -12.69 26.00 11.91
CA GLN A 460 -14.13 26.25 11.78
C GLN A 460 -14.56 27.52 12.53
N VAL A 461 -15.59 28.19 12.00
CA VAL A 461 -16.36 29.25 12.66
C VAL A 461 -17.73 28.67 13.01
N VAL A 462 -18.08 28.63 14.30
CA VAL A 462 -19.29 27.96 14.83
C VAL A 462 -20.30 28.94 15.41
#